data_AF-A0A7X5DH21-F1
#
_entry.id   AF-A0A7X5DH21-F1
#
_cell.length_a   1.000
_cell.length_b   1.000
_cell.length_c   1.000
_cell.angle_alpha   90.00
_cell.angle_beta   90.00
_cell.angle_gamma   90.00
#
_symmetry.space_group_name_H-M   'P 1'
#
loop_
_entity.id
_entity.type
_entity.pdbx_description
1 polymer ?
#
loop_
_entity_poly.entity_id
_entity_poly.type
_entity_poly.pdbx_seq_one_letter_code
_entity_poly.pdbx_strand_id
1 'polypeptide(L)'
;MGSNSILAGIGATVLAVTLLVCGFAVCCLPGVTTSLAGTVSTGEASPYTHDQLVELAGVTRAFTVDPHRDAEAAEEDLAAAVVDAARAASAEGAPKAGEWTDAARRALDAPGTSLDAMDALAKVSDRYALDGAAVSHLEDCNRLITGVSSWLGMIGMAALVVGVLLGVRRQWAALAFMLRMGPALLLALLAVLGVWGVVDFNGLFAAFHSLFFVDGTWTFSYDSLLISMYPLDFWMGMGGVWLATSVGLGAVCFIGGCVAAWRAQVQARELRDAAEAAARKGKGKKGKR
;
A
#
# COMPACT_ATOMS: atom_id res chain seq x y z
N MET A 1 -6.04 21.80 -29.63
CA MET A 1 -5.27 20.80 -28.86
C MET A 1 -5.52 19.44 -29.49
N GLY A 2 -4.48 18.75 -29.97
CA GLY A 2 -4.64 17.50 -30.73
C GLY A 2 -4.88 16.28 -29.83
N SER A 3 -5.45 15.21 -30.40
CA SER A 3 -5.73 13.92 -29.74
C SER A 3 -4.56 13.38 -28.90
N ASN A 4 -3.31 13.60 -29.36
CA ASN A 4 -2.10 13.17 -28.66
C ASN A 4 -1.89 13.85 -27.29
N SER A 5 -2.36 15.08 -27.10
CA SER A 5 -2.23 15.81 -25.83
C SER A 5 -3.19 15.27 -24.76
N ILE A 6 -4.39 14.87 -25.16
CA ILE A 6 -5.39 14.26 -24.26
C ILE A 6 -4.90 12.88 -23.81
N LEU A 7 -4.40 12.07 -24.74
CA LEU A 7 -3.87 10.74 -24.44
C LEU A 7 -2.65 10.81 -23.48
N ALA A 8 -1.77 11.80 -23.67
CA ALA A 8 -0.62 12.01 -22.78
C ALA A 8 -1.04 12.47 -21.37
N GLY A 9 -2.10 13.28 -21.27
CA GLY A 9 -2.69 13.68 -19.99
C GLY A 9 -3.29 12.50 -19.22
N ILE A 10 -4.13 11.70 -19.89
CA ILE A 10 -4.69 10.48 -19.31
C ILE A 10 -3.56 9.52 -18.89
N GLY A 11 -2.57 9.32 -19.77
CA GLY A 11 -1.40 8.50 -19.47
C GLY A 11 -0.63 8.97 -18.23
N ALA A 12 -0.47 10.29 -18.04
CA ALA A 12 0.18 10.84 -16.85
C ALA A 12 -0.60 10.51 -15.57
N THR A 13 -1.92 10.70 -15.57
CA THR A 13 -2.77 10.36 -14.42
C THR A 13 -2.74 8.87 -14.10
N VAL A 14 -2.88 8.02 -15.14
CA VAL A 14 -2.82 6.57 -14.99
C VAL A 14 -1.45 6.14 -14.45
N LEU A 15 -0.35 6.75 -14.91
CA LEU A 15 0.98 6.49 -14.38
C LEU A 15 1.10 6.90 -12.91
N ALA A 16 0.57 8.06 -12.52
CA ALA A 16 0.58 8.51 -11.12
C ALA A 16 -0.14 7.51 -10.20
N VAL A 17 -1.34 7.05 -10.59
CA VAL A 17 -2.08 6.00 -9.89
C VAL A 17 -1.29 4.70 -9.84
N THR A 18 -0.69 4.29 -10.96
CA THR A 18 0.12 3.05 -11.03
C THR A 18 1.29 3.10 -10.04
N LEU A 19 2.01 4.22 -9.98
CA LEU A 19 3.14 4.40 -9.06
C LEU A 19 2.69 4.37 -7.59
N LEU A 20 1.56 5.02 -7.28
CA LEU A 20 0.94 5.01 -5.96
C LEU A 20 0.60 3.57 -5.52
N VAL A 21 -0.03 2.80 -6.42
CA VAL A 21 -0.38 1.39 -6.19
C VAL A 21 0.86 0.54 -6.00
N CYS A 22 1.91 0.71 -6.82
CA CYS A 22 3.14 -0.05 -6.67
C CYS A 22 3.77 0.18 -5.30
N GLY A 23 3.74 1.40 -4.79
CA GLY A 23 4.20 1.68 -3.42
C GLY A 23 3.33 1.00 -2.36
N PHE A 24 2.00 1.01 -2.51
CA PHE A 24 1.10 0.29 -1.61
C PHE A 24 1.34 -1.23 -1.64
N ALA A 25 1.54 -1.80 -2.84
CA ALA A 25 1.85 -3.22 -3.01
C ALA A 25 3.14 -3.64 -2.31
N VAL A 26 4.15 -2.75 -2.21
CA VAL A 26 5.35 -3.00 -1.40
C VAL A 26 5.02 -3.03 0.09
N CYS A 27 4.14 -2.15 0.57
CA CYS A 27 3.69 -2.18 1.98
C CYS A 27 2.97 -3.50 2.31
N CYS A 28 2.26 -4.08 1.35
CA CYS A 28 1.61 -5.37 1.50
C CYS A 28 2.59 -6.55 1.57
N LEU A 29 3.91 -6.39 1.35
CA LEU A 29 4.83 -7.53 1.40
C LEU A 29 5.04 -8.03 2.85
N PRO A 30 5.06 -9.37 3.09
CA PRO A 30 5.25 -9.91 4.44
C PRO A 30 6.51 -9.39 5.13
N GLY A 31 7.62 -9.26 4.40
CA GLY A 31 8.88 -8.76 4.93
C GLY A 31 8.82 -7.32 5.42
N VAL A 32 7.93 -6.48 4.88
CA VAL A 32 7.75 -5.10 5.35
C VAL A 32 7.07 -5.11 6.73
N THR A 33 6.00 -5.90 6.89
CA THR A 33 5.34 -6.07 8.19
C THR A 33 6.28 -6.60 9.24
N THR A 34 6.99 -7.71 8.97
CA THR A 34 7.93 -8.30 9.94
C THR A 34 9.06 -7.33 10.31
N SER A 35 9.61 -6.61 9.32
CA SER A 35 10.65 -5.62 9.56
C SER A 35 10.15 -4.47 10.43
N LEU A 36 8.99 -3.89 10.12
CA LEU A 36 8.45 -2.76 10.88
C LEU A 36 8.00 -3.20 12.28
N ALA A 37 7.21 -4.26 12.41
CA ALA A 37 6.79 -4.79 13.71
C ALA A 37 8.00 -5.13 14.59
N GLY A 38 9.06 -5.73 14.01
CA GLY A 38 10.31 -6.02 14.70
C GLY A 38 11.06 -4.78 15.20
N THR A 39 10.76 -3.59 14.67
CA THR A 39 11.36 -2.33 15.14
C THR A 39 10.50 -1.59 16.15
N VAL A 40 9.17 -1.70 16.08
CA VAL A 40 8.27 -0.80 16.82
C VAL A 40 7.32 -1.50 17.80
N SER A 41 7.05 -2.79 17.66
CA SER A 41 6.08 -3.50 18.51
C SER A 41 6.75 -3.97 19.80
N THR A 42 7.09 -3.05 20.71
CA THR A 42 7.97 -3.29 21.87
C THR A 42 7.43 -4.29 22.91
N GLY A 43 6.11 -4.44 22.99
CA GLY A 43 5.45 -5.26 24.00
C GLY A 43 5.45 -4.66 25.41
N GLU A 44 5.92 -3.43 25.62
CA GLU A 44 5.99 -2.82 26.96
C GLU A 44 4.62 -2.77 27.64
N ALA A 45 3.60 -2.26 26.95
CA ALA A 45 2.23 -2.13 27.44
C ALA A 45 1.33 -3.34 27.14
N SER A 46 1.88 -4.41 26.55
CA SER A 46 1.11 -5.58 26.10
C SER A 46 1.27 -6.77 27.05
N PRO A 47 0.25 -7.64 27.17
CA PRO A 47 0.39 -8.95 27.81
C PRO A 47 1.24 -9.94 26.97
N TYR A 48 1.70 -9.52 25.79
CA TYR A 48 2.59 -10.28 24.92
C TYR A 48 4.01 -9.71 24.93
N THR A 49 4.98 -10.58 24.66
CA THR A 49 6.37 -10.17 24.41
C THR A 49 6.53 -9.54 23.04
N HIS A 50 7.66 -8.84 22.82
CA HIS A 50 8.03 -8.32 21.50
C HIS A 50 7.94 -9.39 20.40
N ASP A 51 8.60 -10.54 20.59
CA ASP A 51 8.66 -11.60 19.58
C ASP A 51 7.27 -12.15 19.25
N GLN A 52 6.41 -12.34 20.25
CA GLN A 52 5.02 -12.76 20.05
C GLN A 52 4.21 -11.73 19.26
N LEU A 53 4.39 -10.43 19.53
CA LEU A 53 3.70 -9.38 18.77
C LEU A 53 4.17 -9.33 17.32
N VAL A 54 5.45 -9.56 17.05
CA VAL A 54 6.00 -9.61 15.68
C VAL A 54 5.43 -10.80 14.91
N GLU A 55 5.34 -11.96 15.55
CA GLU A 55 4.75 -13.16 14.96
C GLU A 55 3.25 -12.97 14.69
N LEU A 56 2.50 -12.50 15.68
CA LEU A 56 1.07 -12.24 15.53
C LEU A 56 0.79 -11.14 14.49
N ALA A 57 1.64 -10.11 14.37
CA ALA A 57 1.57 -9.13 13.29
C ALA A 57 1.75 -9.80 11.90
N GLY A 58 2.66 -10.78 11.79
CA GLY A 58 2.81 -11.55 10.56
C GLY A 58 1.55 -12.34 10.19
N VAL A 59 0.99 -13.09 11.15
CA VAL A 59 -0.23 -13.89 10.95
C VAL A 59 -1.43 -13.00 10.64
N THR A 60 -1.62 -11.93 11.42
CA THR A 60 -2.73 -10.97 11.21
C THR A 60 -2.61 -10.30 9.84
N ARG A 61 -1.40 -9.96 9.38
CA ARG A 61 -1.21 -9.44 8.01
C ARG A 61 -1.54 -10.48 6.95
N ALA A 62 -1.18 -11.74 7.13
CA ALA A 62 -1.56 -12.80 6.19
C ALA A 62 -3.09 -12.88 6.05
N PHE A 63 -3.82 -12.90 7.17
CA PHE A 63 -5.29 -12.86 7.17
C PHE A 63 -5.85 -11.60 6.48
N THR A 64 -5.22 -10.45 6.70
CA THR A 64 -5.71 -9.15 6.20
C THR A 64 -5.37 -8.88 4.73
N VAL A 65 -4.29 -9.45 4.20
CA VAL A 65 -3.71 -9.03 2.91
C VAL A 65 -3.65 -10.17 1.90
N ASP A 66 -3.48 -11.42 2.33
CA ASP A 66 -3.36 -12.53 1.39
C ASP A 66 -4.74 -13.06 0.97
N PRO A 67 -4.93 -13.43 -0.31
CA PRO A 67 -6.19 -14.00 -0.74
C PRO A 67 -6.47 -15.33 -0.05
N HIS A 68 -7.62 -15.43 0.62
CA HIS A 68 -8.18 -16.68 1.13
C HIS A 68 -9.44 -17.06 0.33
N ARG A 69 -9.68 -18.37 0.15
CA ARG A 69 -10.88 -18.88 -0.55
C ARG A 69 -12.00 -19.25 0.42
N ASP A 70 -11.62 -19.55 1.65
CA ASP A 70 -12.48 -19.96 2.73
C ASP A 70 -12.18 -19.03 3.91
N ALA A 71 -13.08 -18.07 4.13
CA ALA A 71 -12.91 -17.05 5.16
C ALA A 71 -13.01 -17.66 6.57
N GLU A 72 -13.89 -18.65 6.76
CA GLU A 72 -14.09 -19.30 8.05
C GLU A 72 -12.84 -20.08 8.46
N ALA A 73 -12.23 -20.82 7.52
CA ALA A 73 -10.98 -21.52 7.78
C ALA A 73 -9.82 -20.56 8.10
N ALA A 74 -9.73 -19.43 7.38
CA ALA A 74 -8.70 -18.43 7.64
C ALA A 74 -8.90 -17.72 9.00
N GLU A 75 -10.15 -17.52 9.41
CA GLU A 75 -10.50 -16.98 10.72
C GLU A 75 -10.09 -17.95 11.84
N GLU A 76 -10.37 -19.24 11.67
CA GLU A 76 -9.97 -20.28 12.62
C GLU A 76 -8.44 -20.41 12.71
N ASP A 77 -7.70 -20.32 11.60
CA ASP A 77 -6.23 -20.30 11.58
C ASP A 77 -5.66 -19.09 12.33
N LEU A 78 -6.23 -17.89 12.12
CA LEU A 78 -5.87 -16.68 12.86
C LEU A 78 -6.14 -16.86 14.37
N ALA A 79 -7.31 -17.40 14.71
CA ALA A 79 -7.69 -17.63 16.10
C ALA A 79 -6.78 -18.66 16.77
N ALA A 80 -6.41 -19.73 16.08
CA ALA A 80 -5.47 -20.73 16.58
C ALA A 80 -4.12 -20.09 16.94
N ALA A 81 -3.57 -19.23 16.06
CA ALA A 81 -2.33 -18.53 16.33
C ALA A 81 -2.42 -17.57 17.52
N VAL A 82 -3.52 -16.81 17.64
CA VAL A 82 -3.75 -15.89 18.77
C VAL A 82 -3.86 -16.67 20.09
N VAL A 83 -4.62 -17.76 20.10
CA VAL A 83 -4.83 -18.59 21.29
C VAL A 83 -3.55 -19.31 21.70
N ASP A 84 -2.75 -19.82 20.76
CA ASP A 84 -1.48 -20.46 21.08
C ASP A 84 -0.46 -19.45 21.64
N ALA A 85 -0.39 -18.24 21.08
CA ALA A 85 0.41 -17.17 21.64
C ALA A 85 -0.07 -16.78 23.05
N ALA A 86 -1.38 -16.73 23.28
CA ALA A 86 -1.98 -16.42 24.58
C ALA A 86 -1.67 -17.51 25.63
N ARG A 87 -1.72 -18.80 25.25
CA ARG A 87 -1.30 -19.91 26.12
C ARG A 87 0.17 -19.79 26.49
N ALA A 88 1.04 -19.51 25.51
CA ALA A 88 2.47 -19.33 25.77
C ALA A 88 2.76 -18.11 26.66
N ALA A 89 2.07 -16.98 26.45
CA ALA A 89 2.27 -15.76 27.23
C ALA A 89 1.75 -15.87 28.68
N SER A 90 0.68 -16.64 28.90
CA SER A 90 0.03 -16.81 30.20
C SER A 90 0.58 -17.96 31.05
N ALA A 91 1.40 -18.83 30.46
CA ALA A 91 1.99 -19.99 31.10
C ALA A 91 2.84 -19.63 32.32
N GLU A 92 2.89 -20.51 33.31
CA GLU A 92 3.70 -20.33 34.50
C GLU A 92 5.19 -20.19 34.13
N GLY A 93 5.84 -19.13 34.63
CA GLY A 93 7.23 -18.82 34.32
C GLY A 93 7.45 -18.05 33.01
N ALA A 94 6.41 -17.82 32.20
CA ALA A 94 6.53 -16.96 31.03
C ALA A 94 6.84 -15.50 31.43
N PRO A 95 7.63 -14.74 30.64
CA PRO A 95 8.04 -13.38 30.99
C PRO A 95 6.87 -12.42 31.26
N LYS A 96 5.74 -12.66 30.59
CA LYS A 96 4.52 -11.85 30.69
C LYS A 96 3.41 -12.50 31.50
N ALA A 97 3.65 -13.62 32.17
CA ALA A 97 2.62 -14.37 32.89
C ALA A 97 1.84 -13.51 33.91
N GLY A 98 2.51 -12.55 34.55
CA GLY A 98 1.91 -11.62 35.51
C GLY A 98 0.90 -10.63 34.92
N GLU A 99 0.92 -10.41 33.61
CA GLU A 99 -0.04 -9.55 32.89
C GLU A 99 -1.37 -10.26 32.61
N TRP A 100 -1.46 -11.57 32.87
CA TRP A 100 -2.63 -12.38 32.61
C TRP A 100 -3.44 -12.60 33.89
N THR A 101 -4.73 -12.27 33.84
CA THR A 101 -5.66 -12.48 34.95
C THR A 101 -6.17 -13.93 35.01
N ASP A 102 -6.68 -14.35 36.16
CA ASP A 102 -7.33 -15.66 36.31
C ASP A 102 -8.62 -15.79 35.47
N ALA A 103 -9.24 -14.66 35.12
CA ALA A 103 -10.35 -14.65 34.17
C ALA A 103 -9.85 -14.97 32.74
N ALA A 104 -8.76 -14.35 32.30
CA ALA A 104 -8.17 -14.62 30.99
C ALA A 104 -7.65 -16.06 30.87
N ARG A 105 -6.99 -16.59 31.92
CA ARG A 105 -6.57 -18.00 31.94
C ARG A 105 -7.74 -18.97 31.83
N ARG A 106 -8.84 -18.71 32.53
CA ARG A 106 -10.06 -19.55 32.42
C ARG A 106 -10.73 -19.43 31.05
N ALA A 107 -10.65 -18.28 30.39
CA ALA A 107 -11.18 -18.11 29.05
C ALA A 107 -10.40 -18.91 28.00
N LEU A 108 -9.09 -19.11 28.18
CA LEU A 108 -8.27 -19.99 27.32
C LEU A 108 -8.68 -21.47 27.36
N ASP A 109 -9.26 -21.90 28.48
CA ASP A 109 -9.76 -23.25 28.69
C ASP A 109 -11.21 -23.42 28.22
N ALA A 110 -11.77 -22.43 27.53
CA ALA A 110 -13.11 -22.52 26.97
C ALA A 110 -13.21 -23.74 26.03
N PRO A 111 -14.25 -24.60 26.20
CA PRO A 111 -14.45 -25.72 25.30
C PRO A 111 -14.91 -25.20 23.93
N GLY A 112 -14.45 -25.84 22.86
CA GLY A 112 -14.85 -25.47 21.50
C GLY A 112 -13.66 -25.36 20.56
N THR A 113 -13.79 -24.49 19.56
CA THR A 113 -12.72 -24.19 18.60
C THR A 113 -11.78 -23.09 19.11
N SER A 114 -10.76 -22.76 18.33
CA SER A 114 -9.87 -21.65 18.66
C SER A 114 -10.61 -20.31 18.60
N LEU A 115 -11.59 -20.18 17.70
CA LEU A 115 -12.48 -19.01 17.66
C LEU A 115 -13.26 -18.84 18.96
N ASP A 116 -13.83 -19.92 19.51
CA ASP A 116 -14.57 -19.86 20.78
C ASP A 116 -13.67 -19.37 21.93
N ALA A 117 -12.43 -19.87 22.00
CA ALA A 117 -11.45 -19.45 23.01
C ALA A 117 -10.97 -18.00 22.81
N MET A 118 -10.75 -17.58 21.55
CA MET A 118 -10.36 -16.22 21.22
C MET A 118 -11.48 -15.21 21.56
N ASP A 119 -12.73 -15.52 21.23
CA ASP A 119 -13.89 -14.70 21.59
C ASP A 119 -14.09 -14.63 23.11
N ALA A 120 -13.92 -15.75 23.82
CA ALA A 120 -13.96 -15.77 25.28
C ALA A 120 -12.87 -14.87 25.90
N LEU A 121 -11.65 -14.88 25.35
CA LEU A 121 -10.56 -14.00 25.76
C LEU A 121 -10.87 -12.53 25.50
N ALA A 122 -11.34 -12.22 24.29
CA ALA A 122 -11.68 -10.85 23.89
C ALA A 122 -12.78 -10.25 24.78
N LYS A 123 -13.74 -11.08 25.23
CA LYS A 123 -14.77 -10.69 26.22
C LYS A 123 -14.20 -10.37 27.61
N VAL A 124 -13.06 -10.93 27.99
CA VAL A 124 -12.34 -10.52 29.20
C VAL A 124 -11.68 -9.17 28.97
N SER A 125 -10.95 -9.03 27.86
CA SER A 125 -10.46 -7.76 27.32
C SER A 125 -9.80 -8.01 25.96
N ASP A 126 -10.01 -7.08 25.03
CA ASP A 126 -9.39 -7.01 23.70
C ASP A 126 -7.86 -6.86 23.73
N ARG A 127 -7.24 -6.61 24.90
CA ARG A 127 -5.77 -6.72 25.07
C ARG A 127 -5.25 -8.16 24.95
N TYR A 128 -6.10 -9.16 25.20
CA TYR A 128 -5.71 -10.58 25.23
C TYR A 128 -6.01 -11.31 23.93
N ALA A 129 -6.87 -10.79 23.06
CA ALA A 129 -7.27 -11.43 21.82
C ALA A 129 -7.93 -10.43 20.88
N LEU A 130 -7.96 -10.75 19.59
CA LEU A 130 -8.75 -10.00 18.61
C LEU A 130 -10.23 -10.26 18.86
N ASP A 131 -11.01 -9.21 19.04
CA ASP A 131 -12.46 -9.32 19.15
C ASP A 131 -13.12 -9.47 17.78
N GLY A 132 -14.40 -9.84 17.75
CA GLY A 132 -15.13 -10.02 16.50
C GLY A 132 -15.18 -8.76 15.63
N ALA A 133 -15.14 -7.57 16.23
CA ALA A 133 -15.08 -6.31 15.49
C ALA A 133 -13.73 -6.15 14.76
N ALA A 134 -12.62 -6.44 15.43
CA ALA A 134 -11.28 -6.41 14.85
C ALA A 134 -11.16 -7.44 13.71
N VAL A 135 -11.59 -8.68 13.94
CA VAL A 135 -11.56 -9.72 12.92
C VAL A 135 -12.41 -9.34 11.69
N SER A 136 -13.64 -8.86 11.91
CA SER A 136 -14.51 -8.38 10.83
C SER A 136 -13.87 -7.23 10.05
N HIS A 137 -13.21 -6.29 10.73
CA HIS A 137 -12.54 -5.18 10.07
C HIS A 137 -11.34 -5.62 9.22
N LEU A 138 -10.56 -6.57 9.73
CA LEU A 138 -9.43 -7.15 9.00
C LEU A 138 -9.90 -7.92 7.76
N GLU A 139 -11.04 -8.60 7.85
CA GLU A 139 -11.71 -9.25 6.72
C GLU A 139 -12.25 -8.24 5.69
N ASP A 140 -12.84 -7.13 6.14
CA ASP A 140 -13.25 -6.03 5.24
C ASP A 140 -12.04 -5.45 4.49
N CYS A 141 -10.90 -5.30 5.18
CA CYS A 141 -9.63 -4.90 4.57
C CYS A 141 -9.15 -5.93 3.54
N ASN A 142 -9.23 -7.24 3.85
CA ASN A 142 -8.88 -8.30 2.91
C ASN A 142 -9.70 -8.21 1.62
N ARG A 143 -11.02 -8.12 1.75
CA ARG A 143 -11.93 -8.01 0.59
C ARG A 143 -11.65 -6.78 -0.26
N LEU A 144 -11.36 -5.64 0.38
CA LEU A 144 -10.99 -4.43 -0.32
C LEU A 144 -9.68 -4.63 -1.09
N ILE A 145 -8.61 -5.07 -0.42
CA ILE A 145 -7.26 -5.23 -0.99
C ILE A 145 -7.29 -6.25 -2.14
N THR A 146 -7.83 -7.43 -1.89
CA THR A 146 -7.89 -8.51 -2.89
C THR A 146 -8.80 -8.13 -4.06
N GLY A 147 -9.95 -7.49 -3.79
CA GLY A 147 -10.90 -7.03 -4.79
C GLY A 147 -10.30 -5.98 -5.75
N VAL A 148 -9.56 -5.00 -5.23
CA VAL A 148 -8.96 -3.95 -6.07
C VAL A 148 -7.65 -4.37 -6.73
N SER A 149 -6.91 -5.33 -6.16
CA SER A 149 -5.58 -5.74 -6.66
C SER A 149 -5.55 -6.10 -8.14
N SER A 150 -6.54 -6.88 -8.60
CA SER A 150 -6.65 -7.32 -10.00
C SER A 150 -6.89 -6.14 -10.97
N TRP A 151 -7.76 -5.20 -10.60
CA TRP A 151 -8.07 -4.00 -11.38
C TRP A 151 -6.87 -3.07 -11.49
N LEU A 152 -6.16 -2.87 -10.37
CA LEU A 152 -4.99 -2.01 -10.34
C LEU A 152 -3.83 -2.59 -11.17
N GLY A 153 -3.66 -3.92 -11.16
CA GLY A 153 -2.72 -4.62 -12.03
C GLY A 153 -3.02 -4.42 -13.53
N MET A 154 -4.30 -4.49 -13.91
CA MET A 154 -4.73 -4.21 -15.30
C MET A 154 -4.47 -2.76 -15.71
N ILE A 155 -4.73 -1.80 -14.82
CA ILE A 155 -4.48 -0.37 -15.07
C ILE A 155 -2.98 -0.12 -15.26
N GLY A 156 -2.12 -0.71 -14.41
CA GLY A 156 -0.67 -0.62 -14.55
C GLY A 156 -0.16 -1.20 -15.87
N MET A 157 -0.68 -2.36 -16.28
CA MET A 157 -0.37 -2.96 -17.58
C MET A 157 -0.80 -2.05 -18.75
N ALA A 158 -1.99 -1.46 -18.67
CA ALA A 158 -2.46 -0.52 -19.69
C ALA A 158 -1.54 0.72 -19.78
N ALA A 159 -1.08 1.26 -18.65
CA ALA A 159 -0.11 2.36 -18.59
C ALA A 159 1.19 2.01 -19.32
N LEU A 160 1.71 0.81 -19.06
CA LEU A 160 2.92 0.28 -19.69
C LEU A 160 2.74 0.15 -21.21
N VAL A 161 1.64 -0.45 -21.66
CA VAL A 161 1.32 -0.61 -23.08
C VAL A 161 1.24 0.75 -23.78
N VAL A 162 0.57 1.73 -23.18
CA VAL A 162 0.50 3.10 -23.73
C VAL A 162 1.92 3.69 -23.84
N GLY A 163 2.74 3.59 -22.80
CA GLY A 163 4.12 4.07 -22.83
C GLY A 163 4.96 3.45 -23.96
N VAL A 164 4.87 2.13 -24.13
CA VAL A 164 5.55 1.40 -25.21
C VAL A 164 5.05 1.84 -26.59
N LEU A 165 3.73 1.96 -26.77
CA LEU A 165 3.13 2.39 -28.04
C LEU A 165 3.56 3.82 -28.41
N LEU A 166 3.63 4.74 -27.44
CA LEU A 166 4.14 6.09 -27.66
C LEU A 166 5.61 6.07 -28.09
N GLY A 167 6.44 5.23 -27.47
CA GLY A 167 7.84 5.04 -27.83
C GLY A 167 8.03 4.48 -29.24
N VAL A 168 7.34 3.39 -29.59
CA VAL A 168 7.41 2.73 -30.91
C VAL A 168 6.92 3.68 -32.01
N ARG A 169 5.86 4.46 -31.76
CA ARG A 169 5.35 5.46 -32.70
C ARG A 169 6.21 6.73 -32.75
N ARG A 170 7.36 6.77 -32.06
CA ARG A 170 8.27 7.93 -31.96
C ARG A 170 7.56 9.20 -31.50
N GLN A 171 6.53 9.07 -30.66
CA GLN A 171 5.81 10.19 -30.06
C GLN A 171 6.54 10.66 -28.79
N TRP A 172 7.84 10.96 -28.91
CA TRP A 172 8.72 11.21 -27.77
C TRP A 172 8.28 12.40 -26.91
N ALA A 173 7.67 13.43 -27.51
CA ALA A 173 7.16 14.56 -26.75
C ALA A 173 5.99 14.18 -25.83
N ALA A 174 5.08 13.32 -26.31
CA ALA A 174 3.95 12.82 -25.53
C ALA A 174 4.43 11.87 -24.42
N LEU A 175 5.35 10.96 -24.75
CA LEU A 175 5.97 10.06 -23.78
C LEU A 175 6.72 10.85 -22.68
N ALA A 176 7.49 11.87 -23.07
CA ALA A 176 8.19 12.74 -22.14
C ALA A 176 7.24 13.50 -21.21
N PHE A 177 6.09 13.95 -21.72
CA PHE A 177 5.07 14.61 -20.90
C PHE A 177 4.49 13.64 -19.88
N MET A 178 4.03 12.46 -20.33
CA MET A 178 3.48 11.42 -19.46
C MET A 178 4.43 11.03 -18.33
N LEU A 179 5.69 10.71 -18.68
CA LEU A 179 6.71 10.23 -17.75
C LEU A 179 7.21 11.29 -16.75
N ARG A 180 7.05 12.58 -17.05
CA ARG A 180 7.39 13.67 -16.11
C ARG A 180 6.20 14.12 -15.29
N MET A 181 5.02 14.22 -15.91
CA MET A 181 3.83 14.70 -15.22
C MET A 181 3.22 13.67 -14.29
N GLY A 182 3.28 12.38 -14.60
CA GLY A 182 2.79 11.33 -13.70
C GLY A 182 3.48 11.38 -12.33
N PRO A 183 4.82 11.29 -12.26
CA PRO A 183 5.56 11.45 -11.01
C PRO A 183 5.33 12.80 -10.31
N ALA A 184 5.20 13.90 -11.07
CA ALA A 184 4.93 15.22 -10.47
C ALA A 184 3.55 15.30 -9.81
N LEU A 185 2.51 14.74 -10.45
CA LEU A 185 1.16 14.65 -9.88
C LEU A 185 1.14 13.78 -8.63
N LEU A 186 1.83 12.63 -8.68
CA LEU A 186 2.00 11.75 -7.53
C LEU A 186 2.69 12.47 -6.36
N LEU A 187 3.81 13.15 -6.63
CA LEU A 187 4.55 13.89 -5.60
C LEU A 187 3.69 14.99 -4.96
N ALA A 188 2.90 15.72 -5.76
CA ALA A 188 1.98 16.72 -5.24
C ALA A 188 0.94 16.09 -4.30
N LEU A 189 0.34 14.96 -4.70
CA LEU A 189 -0.62 14.22 -3.89
C LEU A 189 0.01 13.72 -2.57
N LEU A 190 1.15 13.03 -2.66
CA LEU A 190 1.85 12.49 -1.49
C LEU A 190 2.35 13.59 -0.55
N ALA A 191 2.73 14.76 -1.07
CA ALA A 191 3.10 15.90 -0.23
C ALA A 191 1.89 16.43 0.56
N VAL A 192 0.72 16.56 -0.07
CA VAL A 192 -0.51 16.99 0.63
C VAL A 192 -0.92 15.97 1.68
N LEU A 193 -0.98 14.69 1.33
CA LEU A 193 -1.35 13.62 2.27
C LEU A 193 -0.31 13.48 3.39
N GLY A 194 0.98 13.59 3.08
CA GLY A 194 2.07 13.52 4.05
C GLY A 194 2.04 14.68 5.05
N VAL A 195 1.82 15.92 4.58
CA VAL A 195 1.64 17.08 5.48
C VAL A 195 0.43 16.90 6.37
N TRP A 196 -0.71 16.44 5.82
CA TRP A 196 -1.90 16.15 6.63
C TRP A 196 -1.60 15.07 7.68
N GLY A 197 -1.00 13.94 7.30
CA GLY A 197 -0.68 12.85 8.23
C GLY A 197 0.26 13.27 9.37
N VAL A 198 1.20 14.18 9.11
CA VAL A 198 2.11 14.72 10.15
C VAL A 198 1.38 15.68 11.10
N VAL A 199 0.45 16.49 10.59
CA VAL A 199 -0.28 17.50 11.40
C VAL A 199 -1.43 16.86 12.18
N ASP A 200 -2.16 15.95 11.55
CA ASP A 200 -3.38 15.33 12.08
C ASP A 200 -3.57 13.92 11.50
N PHE A 201 -2.78 12.97 12.01
CA PHE A 201 -2.88 11.56 11.62
C PHE A 201 -4.29 11.02 11.85
N ASN A 202 -4.93 11.35 12.98
CA ASN A 202 -6.26 10.83 13.32
C ASN A 202 -7.32 11.31 12.30
N GLY A 203 -7.27 12.57 11.90
CA GLY A 203 -8.17 13.10 10.86
C GLY A 203 -7.92 12.47 9.49
N LEU A 204 -6.66 12.28 9.09
CA LEU A 204 -6.33 11.58 7.85
C LEU A 204 -6.78 10.11 7.88
N PHE A 205 -6.51 9.41 8.98
CA PHE A 205 -6.89 8.02 9.21
C PHE A 205 -8.41 7.86 9.14
N ALA A 206 -9.16 8.69 9.86
CA ALA A 206 -10.62 8.66 9.83
C ALA A 206 -11.18 8.97 8.44
N ALA A 207 -10.67 10.02 7.79
CA ALA A 207 -11.12 10.39 6.44
C ALA A 207 -10.87 9.26 5.42
N PHE A 208 -9.74 8.56 5.52
CA PHE A 208 -9.44 7.41 4.67
C PHE A 208 -10.37 6.23 4.96
N HIS A 209 -10.56 5.86 6.24
CA HIS A 209 -11.38 4.71 6.60
C HIS A 209 -12.85 4.91 6.26
N SER A 210 -13.41 6.12 6.46
CA SER A 210 -14.80 6.43 6.10
C SER A 210 -15.08 6.41 4.58
N LEU A 211 -14.05 6.35 3.72
CA LEU A 211 -14.26 6.12 2.27
C LEU A 211 -14.65 4.67 1.95
N PHE A 212 -14.27 3.73 2.82
CA PHE A 212 -14.37 2.29 2.54
C PHE A 212 -15.21 1.53 3.57
N PHE A 213 -15.27 2.02 4.80
CA PHE A 213 -15.85 1.31 5.94
C PHE A 213 -16.87 2.17 6.69
N VAL A 214 -17.76 1.50 7.41
CA VAL A 214 -18.81 2.14 8.23
C VAL A 214 -18.18 2.73 9.50
N ASP A 215 -18.65 3.91 9.92
CA ASP A 215 -18.16 4.56 11.13
C ASP A 215 -18.34 3.65 12.37
N GLY A 216 -17.27 3.55 13.17
CA GLY A 216 -17.23 2.77 14.41
C GLY A 216 -16.83 1.29 14.24
N THR A 217 -16.66 0.78 13.02
CA THR A 217 -16.21 -0.62 12.80
C THR A 217 -14.70 -0.79 12.78
N TRP A 218 -13.93 0.31 12.78
CA TRP A 218 -12.48 0.34 12.56
C TRP A 218 -11.71 1.08 13.67
N THR A 219 -12.37 1.39 14.79
CA THR A 219 -11.77 2.05 15.96
C THR A 219 -11.69 1.10 17.13
N PHE A 220 -10.49 0.90 17.69
CA PHE A 220 -10.21 -0.07 18.75
C PHE A 220 -9.58 0.61 19.97
N SER A 221 -9.55 -0.08 21.10
CA SER A 221 -8.87 0.43 22.30
C SER A 221 -7.37 0.56 22.06
N TYR A 222 -6.75 1.53 22.73
CA TYR A 222 -5.32 1.81 22.59
C TYR A 222 -4.45 0.64 23.10
N ASP A 223 -4.95 -0.11 24.07
CA ASP A 223 -4.30 -1.28 24.67
C ASP A 223 -4.75 -2.63 24.06
N SER A 224 -5.57 -2.61 23.00
CA SER A 224 -5.96 -3.81 22.27
C SER A 224 -4.75 -4.56 21.71
N LEU A 225 -4.92 -5.86 21.49
CA LEU A 225 -3.93 -6.69 20.81
C LEU A 225 -3.64 -6.16 19.41
N LEU A 226 -4.66 -5.69 18.69
CA LEU A 226 -4.51 -5.16 17.33
C LEU A 226 -3.59 -3.93 17.30
N ILE A 227 -3.81 -2.96 18.20
CA ILE A 227 -2.95 -1.76 18.29
C ILE A 227 -1.57 -2.10 18.86
N SER A 228 -1.45 -3.11 19.73
CA SER A 228 -0.16 -3.59 20.21
C SER A 228 0.71 -4.20 19.10
N MET A 229 0.09 -4.89 18.13
CA MET A 229 0.79 -5.43 16.96
C MET A 229 1.15 -4.33 15.95
N TYR A 230 0.26 -3.35 15.76
CA TYR A 230 0.40 -2.27 14.79
C TYR A 230 0.29 -0.88 15.45
N PRO A 231 1.29 -0.49 16.27
CA PRO A 231 1.29 0.81 16.93
C PRO A 231 1.38 1.95 15.92
N LEU A 232 1.17 3.19 16.35
CA LEU A 232 1.25 4.37 15.47
C LEU A 232 2.56 4.41 14.65
N ASP A 233 3.69 4.08 15.27
CA ASP A 233 5.00 4.05 14.61
C ASP A 233 5.08 3.02 13.49
N PHE A 234 4.32 1.92 13.58
CA PHE A 234 4.19 0.94 12.49
C PHE A 234 3.56 1.60 11.27
N TRP A 235 2.47 2.35 11.47
CA TRP A 235 1.77 3.06 10.39
C TRP A 235 2.60 4.21 9.81
N MET A 236 3.37 4.92 10.64
CA MET A 236 4.35 5.90 10.16
C MET A 236 5.42 5.23 9.30
N GLY A 237 5.92 4.06 9.72
CA GLY A 237 6.85 3.23 8.95
C GLY A 237 6.26 2.80 7.60
N MET A 238 5.01 2.33 7.57
CA MET A 238 4.29 1.97 6.35
C MET A 238 4.14 3.18 5.42
N GLY A 239 3.79 4.35 5.96
CA GLY A 239 3.76 5.61 5.20
C GLY A 239 5.13 5.97 4.60
N GLY A 240 6.22 5.74 5.36
CA GLY A 240 7.59 5.93 4.90
C GLY A 240 7.97 4.99 3.76
N VAL A 241 7.67 3.69 3.88
CA VAL A 241 7.88 2.69 2.82
C VAL A 241 7.09 3.06 1.56
N TRP A 242 5.81 3.40 1.74
CA TRP A 242 4.93 3.79 0.64
C TRP A 242 5.48 4.99 -0.12
N LEU A 243 5.89 6.04 0.60
CA LEU A 243 6.49 7.24 0.04
C LEU A 243 7.80 6.91 -0.68
N ALA A 244 8.73 6.20 -0.02
CA ALA A 244 10.05 5.91 -0.58
C ALA A 244 9.95 5.10 -1.88
N THR A 245 9.13 4.06 -1.92
CA THR A 245 8.92 3.26 -3.13
C THR A 245 8.26 4.07 -4.24
N SER A 246 7.18 4.79 -3.93
CA SER A 246 6.43 5.58 -4.92
C SER A 246 7.30 6.67 -5.56
N VAL A 247 8.09 7.37 -4.74
CA VAL A 247 9.03 8.41 -5.18
C VAL A 247 10.20 7.81 -5.95
N GLY A 248 10.76 6.68 -5.48
CA GLY A 248 11.85 5.99 -6.17
C GLY A 248 11.47 5.56 -7.59
N LEU A 249 10.31 4.91 -7.74
CA LEU A 249 9.78 4.55 -9.06
C LEU A 249 9.45 5.80 -9.90
N GLY A 250 8.86 6.82 -9.28
CA GLY A 250 8.59 8.09 -9.93
C GLY A 250 9.84 8.78 -10.47
N ALA A 251 10.96 8.73 -9.74
CA ALA A 251 12.24 9.28 -10.16
C ALA A 251 12.78 8.55 -11.41
N VAL A 252 12.67 7.22 -11.45
CA VAL A 252 13.04 6.43 -12.64
C VAL A 252 12.19 6.84 -13.85
N CYS A 253 10.87 6.97 -13.69
CA CYS A 253 9.99 7.46 -14.73
C CYS A 253 10.39 8.87 -15.20
N PHE A 254 10.65 9.78 -14.25
CA PHE A 254 11.03 11.16 -14.55
C PHE A 254 12.32 11.23 -15.36
N ILE A 255 13.34 10.46 -14.98
CA ILE A 255 14.60 10.35 -15.74
C ILE A 255 14.34 9.85 -17.17
N GLY A 256 13.53 8.80 -17.32
CA GLY A 256 13.10 8.32 -18.64
C GLY A 256 12.37 9.39 -19.45
N GLY A 257 11.56 10.21 -18.79
CA GLY A 257 10.88 11.37 -19.38
C GLY A 257 11.83 12.47 -19.85
N CYS A 258 12.92 12.72 -19.13
CA CYS A 258 13.99 13.64 -19.56
C CYS A 258 14.71 13.11 -20.82
N VAL A 259 15.01 11.80 -20.86
CA VAL A 259 15.60 11.16 -22.05
C VAL A 259 14.66 11.26 -23.26
N ALA A 260 13.37 10.98 -23.05
CA ALA A 260 12.35 11.13 -24.10
C ALA A 260 12.23 12.60 -24.57
N ALA A 261 12.32 13.58 -23.66
CA ALA A 261 12.30 14.99 -24.03
C ALA A 261 13.49 15.37 -24.92
N TRP A 262 14.70 14.90 -24.56
CA TRP A 262 15.89 15.09 -25.39
C TRP A 262 15.72 14.46 -26.78
N ARG A 263 15.22 13.22 -26.87
CA ARG A 263 14.92 12.56 -28.14
C ARG A 263 13.90 13.34 -28.99
N ALA A 264 12.87 13.89 -28.36
CA ALA A 264 11.89 14.73 -29.05
C ALA A 264 12.54 15.99 -29.66
N GLN A 265 13.47 16.61 -28.95
CA GLN A 265 14.21 17.77 -29.44
C GLN A 265 15.11 17.40 -30.63
N VAL A 266 15.83 16.28 -30.55
CA VAL A 266 16.68 15.79 -31.66
C VAL A 266 15.83 15.52 -32.90
N GLN A 267 14.73 14.77 -32.76
CA GLN A 267 13.82 14.49 -33.89
C GLN A 267 13.23 15.78 -34.48
N ALA A 268 12.85 16.75 -33.64
CA ALA A 268 12.32 18.03 -34.12
C ALA A 268 13.37 18.83 -34.91
N ARG A 269 14.65 18.76 -34.53
CA ARG A 269 15.77 19.37 -35.28
C ARG A 269 15.96 18.67 -36.62
N GLU A 270 16.05 17.34 -36.63
CA GLU A 270 16.20 16.55 -37.87
C GLU A 270 15.08 16.83 -38.88
N LEU A 271 13.82 16.93 -38.40
CA LEU A 271 12.68 17.25 -39.24
C LEU A 271 12.72 18.69 -39.79
N ARG A 272 13.18 19.65 -38.99
CA ARG A 272 13.37 21.05 -39.43
C ARG A 272 14.47 21.13 -40.49
N ASP A 273 15.62 20.52 -40.25
CA ASP A 273 16.75 20.51 -41.18
C ASP A 273 16.36 19.85 -42.51
N ALA A 274 15.62 18.73 -42.47
CA ALA A 274 15.09 18.07 -43.65
C ALA A 274 14.09 18.95 -44.43
N ALA A 275 13.18 19.65 -43.73
CA ALA A 275 12.22 20.55 -44.34
C ALA A 275 12.91 21.76 -45.02
N GLU A 276 13.92 22.34 -44.38
CA GLU A 276 14.72 23.43 -44.95
C GLU A 276 15.49 22.97 -46.20
N ALA A 277 16.12 21.79 -46.15
CA ALA A 277 16.80 21.20 -47.30
C ALA A 277 15.85 20.96 -48.49
N ALA A 278 14.64 20.47 -48.23
CA ALA A 278 13.60 20.28 -49.25
C ALA A 278 13.15 21.61 -49.87
N ALA A 279 12.94 22.65 -49.05
CA ALA A 279 12.55 23.98 -49.51
C ALA A 279 13.63 24.63 -50.42
N ARG A 280 14.92 24.48 -50.06
CA ARG A 280 16.05 24.96 -50.89
C ARG A 280 16.07 24.28 -52.27
N LYS A 281 15.89 22.95 -52.33
CA LYS A 281 15.82 22.19 -53.59
C LYS A 281 14.63 22.60 -54.47
N GLY A 282 13.47 22.90 -53.87
CA GLY A 282 12.28 23.35 -54.58
C GLY A 282 12.44 24.72 -55.25
N LYS A 283 13.08 25.69 -54.57
CA LYS A 283 13.36 27.02 -55.14
C LYS A 283 14.35 26.97 -56.31
N GLY A 284 15.40 26.14 -56.22
CA GLY A 284 16.38 25.96 -57.30
C GLY A 284 15.80 25.36 -58.60
N LYS A 285 14.70 24.60 -58.50
CA LYS A 285 13.97 24.06 -59.67
C LYS A 285 13.04 25.08 -60.33
N LYS A 286 12.49 26.05 -59.58
CA LYS A 286 11.63 27.12 -60.12
C LYS A 286 12.40 28.26 -60.79
N GLY A 287 13.64 28.52 -60.36
CA GLY A 287 14.49 29.56 -60.97
C GLY A 287 15.24 29.14 -62.26
N LYS A 288 15.06 27.90 -62.72
CA LYS A 288 15.68 27.34 -63.95
C LYS A 288 14.66 27.13 -65.09
N ARG A 289 13.45 27.69 -64.95
CA ARG A 289 12.39 27.64 -65.97
C ARG A 289 12.17 29.03 -66.55
#